data_AF-A0A7X8TPJ5-F1
#
_entry.id   AF-A0A7X8TPJ5-F1
#
_cell.length_a   1.000
_cell.length_b   1.000
_cell.length_c   1.000
_cell.angle_alpha   90.00
_cell.angle_beta   90.00
_cell.angle_gamma   90.00
#
_symmetry.space_group_name_H-M   'P 1'
#
loop_
_entity.id
_entity.type
_entity.pdbx_description
1 polymer ?
#
loop_
_entity_poly.entity_id
_entity_poly.type
_entity_poly.pdbx_seq_one_letter_code
_entity_poly.pdbx_strand_id
1 'polypeptide(L)'
;MKNSLKNRQLLQSIPNVPMVKVNVGNADFSWFEASFALALSLESARMLGVKFEQNALYWVDNGVLSLHSCDNPHQMTQLGALATRCINPERLTTL
;
A
#
# COMPACT_ATOMS: atom_id res chain seq x y z
N MET A 1 16.93 9.20 -2.99
CA MET A 1 15.77 10.14 -2.99
C MET A 1 14.88 10.00 -4.24
N LYS A 2 14.52 8.77 -4.69
CA LYS A 2 13.57 8.58 -5.82
C LYS A 2 12.18 8.16 -5.33
N ASN A 3 12.10 7.30 -4.31
CA ASN A 3 10.83 6.85 -3.74
C ASN A 3 10.02 8.00 -3.13
N SER A 4 10.66 8.86 -2.35
CA SER A 4 10.01 10.01 -1.68
C SER A 4 9.38 11.03 -2.65
N LEU A 5 9.96 11.19 -3.85
CA LEU A 5 9.42 12.11 -4.87
C LEU A 5 8.17 11.51 -5.52
N LYS A 6 8.23 10.23 -5.91
CA LYS A 6 7.09 9.49 -6.47
C LYS A 6 5.92 9.42 -5.49
N ASN A 7 6.21 9.15 -4.21
CA ASN A 7 5.21 9.17 -3.14
C ASN A 7 4.54 10.54 -3.01
N ARG A 8 5.33 11.63 -3.07
CA ARG A 8 4.77 12.99 -3.03
C ARG A 8 3.87 13.30 -4.23
N GLN A 9 4.31 12.92 -5.44
CA GLN A 9 3.54 13.13 -6.66
C GLN A 9 2.24 12.30 -6.67
N LEU A 10 2.29 11.06 -6.17
CA LEU A 10 1.11 10.23 -5.99
C LEU A 10 0.11 10.94 -5.08
N LEU A 11 0.52 11.37 -3.89
CA LEU A 11 -0.36 12.05 -2.93
C LEU A 11 -1.00 13.33 -3.49
N GLN A 12 -0.27 14.10 -4.30
CA GLN A 12 -0.81 15.30 -4.94
C GLN A 12 -1.88 14.98 -6.00
N SER A 13 -1.89 13.77 -6.56
CA SER A 13 -2.82 13.36 -7.61
C SER A 13 -4.14 12.75 -7.11
N ILE A 14 -4.27 12.53 -5.81
CA ILE A 14 -5.46 11.98 -5.15
C ILE A 14 -6.01 12.93 -4.06
N PRO A 15 -6.28 14.20 -4.37
CA PRO A 15 -6.86 15.09 -3.40
C PRO A 15 -8.21 14.51 -2.95
N ASN A 16 -8.42 14.46 -1.62
CA ASN A 16 -9.66 14.04 -0.95
C ASN A 16 -9.90 12.53 -0.75
N VAL A 17 -8.89 11.68 -0.93
CA VAL A 17 -8.98 10.27 -0.49
C VAL A 17 -8.53 10.15 0.97
N PRO A 18 -9.31 9.53 1.88
CA PRO A 18 -8.85 9.23 3.24
C PRO A 18 -7.52 8.49 3.21
N MET A 19 -6.57 8.98 4.02
CA MET A 19 -5.19 8.49 4.03
C MET A 19 -4.71 8.29 5.46
N VAL A 20 -4.04 7.16 5.69
CA VAL A 20 -3.26 6.93 6.90
C VAL A 20 -1.80 6.78 6.53
N LYS A 21 -0.92 7.58 7.15
CA LYS A 21 0.53 7.42 7.01
C LYS A 21 0.95 6.15 7.76
N VAL A 22 1.75 5.32 7.11
CA VAL A 22 2.26 4.06 7.67
C VAL A 22 3.75 3.93 7.39
N ASN A 23 4.43 3.10 8.17
CA ASN A 23 5.76 2.61 7.80
C ASN A 23 5.60 1.15 7.34
N VAL A 24 6.22 0.82 6.21
CA VAL A 24 6.27 -0.54 5.69
C VAL A 24 7.71 -1.01 5.70
N GLY A 25 7.94 -2.27 6.02
CA GLY A 25 9.29 -2.80 6.22
C GLY A 25 9.35 -4.32 6.11
N ASN A 26 10.54 -4.85 6.33
CA ASN A 26 10.74 -6.29 6.46
C ASN A 26 10.21 -6.81 7.82
N ALA A 27 10.20 -8.13 8.00
CA ALA A 27 9.51 -8.79 9.12
C ALA A 27 10.02 -8.35 10.51
N ASP A 28 11.30 -8.03 10.64
CA ASP A 28 11.93 -7.55 11.87
C ASP A 28 12.03 -6.01 11.94
N PHE A 29 11.51 -5.31 10.91
CA PHE A 29 11.61 -3.85 10.75
C PHE A 29 13.05 -3.31 10.81
N SER A 30 14.08 -4.14 10.60
CA SER A 30 15.46 -3.67 10.46
C SER A 30 15.65 -2.76 9.24
N TRP A 31 14.76 -2.90 8.25
CA TRP A 31 14.56 -1.96 7.16
C TRP A 31 13.09 -1.56 7.09
N PHE A 32 12.83 -0.26 7.00
CA PHE A 32 11.50 0.29 6.77
C PHE A 32 11.55 1.59 5.99
N GLU A 33 10.43 1.96 5.39
CA GLU A 33 10.24 3.24 4.73
C GLU A 33 8.83 3.79 4.95
N ALA A 34 8.73 5.13 4.82
CA ALA A 34 7.46 5.83 4.93
C ALA A 34 6.58 5.57 3.71
N SER A 35 5.32 5.23 3.97
CA SER A 35 4.30 4.92 2.98
C SER A 35 2.92 5.43 3.46
N PHE A 36 1.87 5.09 2.71
CA PHE A 36 0.50 5.49 2.99
C PHE A 36 -0.47 4.36 2.62
N ALA A 37 -1.55 4.27 3.41
CA ALA A 37 -2.70 3.44 3.13
C ALA A 37 -3.88 4.34 2.71
N LEU A 38 -4.64 3.89 1.71
CA LEU A 38 -5.73 4.64 1.08
C LEU A 38 -6.92 3.70 0.87
N ALA A 39 -8.14 4.21 1.06
CA ALA A 39 -9.36 3.50 0.65
C ALA A 39 -9.65 3.77 -0.84
N LEU A 40 -9.29 2.81 -1.69
CA LEU A 40 -9.51 2.86 -3.14
C LEU A 40 -10.04 1.50 -3.62
N SER A 41 -10.64 1.45 -4.80
CA SER A 41 -10.82 0.16 -5.48
C SER A 41 -9.46 -0.40 -5.92
N LEU A 42 -9.35 -1.73 -6.01
CA LEU A 42 -8.12 -2.38 -6.47
C LEU A 42 -7.70 -1.92 -7.87
N GLU A 43 -8.68 -1.65 -8.75
CA GLU A 43 -8.43 -1.12 -10.09
C GLU A 43 -7.80 0.28 -10.04
N SER A 44 -8.37 1.19 -9.25
CA SER A 44 -7.81 2.54 -9.08
C SER A 44 -6.42 2.51 -8.43
N ALA A 45 -6.23 1.65 -7.43
CA ALA A 45 -4.92 1.45 -6.80
C ALA A 45 -3.87 0.98 -7.81
N ARG A 46 -4.22 0.03 -8.69
CA ARG A 46 -3.34 -0.44 -9.78
C ARG A 46 -3.03 0.64 -10.79
N MET A 47 -4.03 1.40 -11.24
CA MET A 47 -3.81 2.51 -12.18
C MET A 47 -2.83 3.54 -11.60
N LEU A 48 -2.96 3.88 -10.31
CA LEU A 48 -2.01 4.75 -9.62
C LEU A 48 -0.63 4.11 -9.50
N GLY A 49 -0.57 2.83 -9.14
CA GLY A 49 0.67 2.08 -9.04
C GLY A 49 1.47 2.12 -10.34
N VAL A 50 0.83 1.81 -11.47
CA VAL A 50 1.45 1.90 -12.81
C VAL A 50 1.85 3.34 -13.14
N LYS A 51 0.94 4.31 -12.94
CA LYS A 51 1.19 5.73 -13.25
C LYS A 51 2.39 6.30 -12.51
N PHE A 52 2.62 5.89 -11.28
CA PHE A 52 3.73 6.36 -10.44
C PHE A 52 4.88 5.35 -10.37
N GLU A 53 4.92 4.38 -11.28
CA GLU A 53 5.99 3.38 -11.43
C GLU A 53 6.29 2.70 -10.08
N GLN A 54 5.24 2.28 -9.38
CA GLN A 54 5.31 1.39 -8.23
C GLN A 54 5.38 -0.04 -8.74
N ASN A 55 6.31 -0.84 -8.22
CA ASN A 55 6.45 -2.23 -8.65
C ASN A 55 5.30 -3.11 -8.14
N ALA A 56 4.79 -2.81 -6.93
CA ALA A 56 3.75 -3.58 -6.28
C ALA A 56 2.94 -2.74 -5.30
N LEU A 57 1.77 -3.24 -4.92
CA LEU A 57 0.84 -2.65 -3.96
C LEU A 57 0.53 -3.67 -2.87
N TYR A 58 0.52 -3.22 -1.62
CA TYR A 58 -0.12 -3.97 -0.54
C TYR A 58 -1.63 -3.72 -0.61
N TRP A 59 -2.42 -4.78 -0.58
CA TRP A 59 -3.87 -4.74 -0.62
C TRP A 59 -4.44 -5.48 0.59
N VAL A 60 -5.44 -4.89 1.23
CA VAL A 60 -6.14 -5.49 2.35
C VAL A 60 -7.59 -5.69 1.95
N ASP A 61 -8.05 -6.94 2.00
CA ASP A 61 -9.45 -7.29 1.84
C ASP A 61 -9.86 -8.28 2.93
N ASN A 62 -10.98 -8.01 3.61
CA ASN A 62 -11.50 -8.86 4.70
C ASN A 62 -10.44 -9.24 5.76
N GLY A 63 -9.54 -8.30 6.09
CA GLY A 63 -8.45 -8.51 7.06
C GLY A 63 -7.29 -9.37 6.55
N VAL A 64 -7.30 -9.77 5.28
CA VAL A 64 -6.21 -10.50 4.63
C VAL A 64 -5.34 -9.53 3.86
N LEU A 65 -4.02 -9.59 4.09
CA LEU A 65 -3.02 -8.81 3.39
C LEU A 65 -2.49 -9.62 2.19
N SER A 66 -2.49 -9.01 1.02
CA SER A 66 -1.87 -9.53 -0.20
C SER A 66 -0.92 -8.50 -0.81
N LEU A 67 0.07 -8.98 -1.57
CA LEU A 67 0.95 -8.19 -2.41
C LEU A 67 0.54 -8.40 -3.87
N HIS A 68 0.18 -7.33 -4.56
CA HIS A 68 -0.20 -7.35 -5.97
C HIS A 68 0.88 -6.68 -6.81
N SER A 69 1.30 -7.33 -7.89
CA SER A 69 2.12 -6.65 -8.90
C SER A 69 1.29 -5.59 -9.63
N CYS A 70 1.91 -4.44 -9.89
CA CYS A 70 1.34 -3.39 -10.73
C CYS A 70 1.44 -3.75 -12.22
N ASP A 71 2.56 -4.35 -12.62
CA ASP A 71 2.86 -4.64 -14.04
C ASP A 71 2.26 -5.97 -14.51
N ASN A 72 1.96 -6.88 -13.58
CA ASN A 72 1.32 -8.15 -13.90
C ASN A 72 0.04 -8.35 -13.05
N PRO A 73 -1.15 -8.12 -13.64
CA PRO A 73 -2.41 -8.23 -12.92
C PRO A 73 -2.71 -9.60 -12.30
N HIS A 74 -2.12 -10.66 -12.85
CA HIS A 74 -2.32 -12.04 -12.40
C HIS A 74 -1.33 -12.46 -11.30
N GLN A 75 -0.29 -11.66 -11.05
CA GLN A 75 0.69 -11.95 -10.01
C GLN A 75 0.24 -11.32 -8.69
N MET A 76 -0.21 -12.18 -7.78
CA MET A 76 -0.57 -11.83 -6.41
C MET A 76 0.01 -12.87 -5.45
N THR A 77 0.46 -12.41 -4.28
CA THR A 77 0.90 -13.28 -3.19
C THR A 77 0.15 -12.92 -1.92
N GLN A 78 -0.57 -13.89 -1.35
CA GLN A 78 -1.23 -13.72 -0.07
C GLN A 78 -0.20 -13.81 1.05
N LEU A 79 -0.12 -12.77 1.89
CA LEU A 79 0.86 -12.66 2.99
C LEU A 79 0.29 -13.12 4.34
N GLY A 80 -1.02 -13.33 4.41
CA GLY A 80 -1.75 -13.80 5.58
C GLY A 80 -2.63 -12.73 6.21
N ALA A 81 -3.02 -12.92 7.47
CA ALA A 81 -3.84 -11.96 8.19
C ALA A 81 -3.07 -10.65 8.43
N LEU A 82 -3.71 -9.50 8.17
CA LEU A 82 -3.14 -8.18 8.45
C LEU A 82 -2.75 -8.04 9.93
N ALA A 83 -3.57 -8.57 10.83
CA ALA A 83 -3.34 -8.49 12.27
C ALA A 83 -2.03 -9.15 12.74
N THR A 84 -1.44 -10.06 11.96
CA THR A 84 -0.14 -10.68 12.29
C THR A 84 1.04 -9.95 11.66
N ARG A 85 0.77 -8.96 10.79
CA ARG A 85 1.75 -8.24 9.97
C ARG A 85 1.74 -6.73 10.18
N CYS A 86 0.76 -6.21 10.91
CA CYS A 86 0.56 -4.79 11.15
C CYS A 86 0.40 -4.54 12.64
N ILE A 87 1.16 -3.58 13.16
CA ILE A 87 0.99 -3.06 14.51
C ILE A 87 -0.12 -2.00 14.43
N ASN A 88 -1.16 -2.14 15.26
CA ASN A 88 -2.35 -1.28 15.30
C ASN A 88 -3.21 -1.30 14.01
N PRO A 89 -3.66 -2.48 13.55
CA PRO A 89 -4.46 -2.62 12.32
C PRO A 89 -5.80 -1.88 12.37
N GLU A 90 -6.34 -1.58 13.55
CA GLU A 90 -7.57 -0.80 13.75
C GLU A 90 -7.47 0.64 13.21
N ARG A 91 -6.25 1.16 13.05
CA ARG A 91 -6.03 2.46 12.38
C ARG A 91 -6.22 2.41 10.87
N LEU A 92 -6.25 1.22 10.28
CA LEU A 92 -6.52 1.01 8.86
C LEU A 92 -8.01 0.72 8.61
N THR A 93 -8.76 0.27 9.62
CA THR A 93 -10.21 0.06 9.52
C THR A 93 -11.03 1.35 9.54
N THR A 94 -10.40 2.49 9.78
CA THR A 94 -11.03 3.81 9.76
C THR A 94 -10.97 4.48 8.37
N LEU A 95 -10.41 3.78 7.37
CA LEU A 95 -10.33 4.22 5.98
C LEU A 95 -11.58 3.82 5.19
#